data_AF-A0A3S4JE46-F1
#
_entry.id   AF-A0A3S4JE46-F1
#
_cell.length_a   1.000
_cell.length_b   1.000
_cell.length_c   1.000
_cell.angle_alpha   90.00
_cell.angle_beta   90.00
_cell.angle_gamma   90.00
#
_symmetry.space_group_name_H-M   'P 1'
#
loop_
_entity.id
_entity.type
_entity.pdbx_description
1 polymer ?
#
loop_
_entity_poly.entity_id
_entity_poly.type
_entity_poly.pdbx_seq_one_letter_code
_entity_poly.pdbx_strand_id
1 'polypeptide(L)'
;MTTTHPSGFAPAASPLAPTMIHTPDGAISAGITSIPSQGDDMPAYYARPKASDGALPVVIVVQEIFGVHEHIRDICRRLALEGYLAIAPELYFREGDPQ
;
A
#
# COMPACT_ATOMS: atom_id res chain seq x y z
N MET A 1 -8.68 -20.63 21.05
CA MET A 1 -9.19 -19.99 19.82
C MET A 1 -8.00 -19.40 19.08
N THR A 2 -7.55 -20.06 18.00
CA THR A 2 -6.46 -19.56 17.15
C THR A 2 -7.03 -18.46 16.25
N THR A 3 -6.74 -17.20 16.56
CA THR A 3 -7.07 -16.06 15.69
C THR A 3 -6.14 -16.08 14.49
N THR A 4 -6.63 -16.58 13.36
CA THR A 4 -5.96 -16.47 12.06
C THR A 4 -5.81 -14.99 11.75
N HIS A 5 -4.62 -14.42 11.91
CA HIS A 5 -4.33 -13.06 11.46
C HIS A 5 -4.23 -13.08 9.94
N PRO A 6 -5.07 -12.32 9.20
CA PRO A 6 -4.87 -12.17 7.77
C PRO A 6 -3.52 -11.51 7.54
N SER A 7 -2.66 -12.16 6.76
CA SER A 7 -1.28 -11.73 6.57
C SER A 7 -1.21 -10.29 6.06
N GLY A 8 -0.37 -9.45 6.67
CA GLY A 8 -0.01 -8.13 6.16
C GLY A 8 -0.72 -6.94 6.81
N PHE A 9 -1.73 -7.15 7.66
CA PHE A 9 -2.29 -6.08 8.51
C PHE A 9 -1.43 -5.85 9.76
N ALA A 10 -1.48 -4.64 10.29
CA ALA A 10 -0.91 -4.33 11.60
C ALA A 10 -1.56 -5.21 12.70
N PRO A 11 -0.78 -5.76 13.66
CA PRO A 11 -1.33 -6.57 14.76
C PRO A 11 -2.39 -5.83 15.59
N ALA A 12 -2.23 -4.51 15.75
CA ALA A 12 -3.15 -3.64 16.49
C ALA A 12 -4.54 -3.52 15.83
N ALA A 13 -4.70 -3.91 14.57
CA ALA A 13 -5.98 -3.87 13.87
C ALA A 13 -6.92 -5.06 14.20
N SER A 14 -6.49 -5.99 15.06
CA SER A 14 -7.28 -7.18 15.40
C SER A 14 -8.39 -6.86 16.45
N PRO A 15 -9.62 -7.37 16.27
CA PRO A 15 -10.09 -8.14 15.12
C PRO A 15 -10.39 -7.22 13.92
N LEU A 16 -10.11 -7.72 12.71
CA LEU A 16 -10.45 -6.97 11.49
C LEU A 16 -11.97 -6.81 11.35
N ALA A 17 -12.38 -5.65 10.85
CA ALA A 17 -13.79 -5.35 10.62
C ALA A 17 -14.38 -6.25 9.52
N PRO A 18 -15.61 -6.78 9.67
CA PRO A 18 -16.26 -7.61 8.64
C PRO A 18 -16.60 -6.81 7.37
N THR A 19 -16.58 -5.48 7.45
CA THR A 19 -16.82 -4.55 6.32
C THR A 19 -15.53 -4.21 5.57
N MET A 20 -14.42 -4.86 5.89
CA MET A 20 -13.14 -4.64 5.21
C MET A 20 -13.26 -4.92 3.71
N ILE A 21 -12.68 -4.01 2.93
CA ILE A 21 -12.62 -4.13 1.47
C ILE A 21 -11.36 -4.90 1.10
N HIS A 22 -11.51 -5.85 0.18
CA HIS A 22 -10.40 -6.49 -0.51
C HIS A 22 -10.53 -6.18 -2.00
N THR A 23 -9.59 -5.41 -2.51
CA THR A 23 -9.61 -4.96 -3.89
C THR A 23 -8.98 -6.01 -4.80
N PRO A 24 -9.70 -6.55 -5.80
CA PRO A 24 -9.14 -7.46 -6.79
C PRO A 24 -8.00 -6.80 -7.58
N ASP A 25 -6.93 -7.53 -7.85
CA ASP A 25 -5.73 -7.03 -8.52
C ASP A 25 -5.61 -7.47 -10.00
N GLY A 26 -6.60 -8.18 -10.53
CA GLY A 26 -6.58 -8.71 -11.90
C GLY A 26 -6.33 -7.65 -12.97
N ALA A 27 -6.85 -6.43 -12.77
CA ALA A 27 -6.68 -5.28 -13.66
C ALA A 27 -5.52 -4.34 -13.27
N ILE A 28 -4.78 -4.65 -12.21
CA ILE A 28 -3.79 -3.76 -11.57
C ILE A 28 -2.38 -4.36 -11.68
N SER A 29 -1.38 -3.55 -12.00
CA SER A 29 0.02 -3.85 -11.76
C SER A 29 0.44 -3.16 -10.46
N ALA A 30 0.83 -3.95 -9.46
CA ALA A 30 1.23 -3.45 -8.15
C ALA A 30 2.45 -4.20 -7.63
N GLY A 31 3.20 -3.57 -6.72
CA GLY A 31 4.38 -4.15 -6.14
C GLY A 31 5.12 -3.18 -5.23
N ILE A 32 6.28 -3.63 -4.76
CA ILE A 32 7.21 -2.81 -3.98
C ILE A 32 8.26 -2.24 -4.95
N THR A 33 8.65 -0.99 -4.73
CA THR A 33 9.73 -0.30 -5.42
C THR A 33 10.59 0.47 -4.41
N SER A 34 11.71 1.02 -4.87
CA SER A 34 12.51 2.00 -4.13
C SER A 34 12.36 3.40 -4.73
N ILE A 35 12.39 4.42 -3.88
CA ILE A 35 12.41 5.84 -4.24
C ILE A 35 13.66 6.48 -3.63
N PRO A 36 14.59 7.03 -4.45
CA PRO A 36 15.72 7.79 -3.92
C PRO A 36 15.23 8.99 -3.11
N SER A 37 15.65 9.08 -1.85
CA SER A 37 15.21 10.10 -0.92
C SER A 37 16.36 10.51 0.00
N GLN A 38 16.85 11.74 -0.19
CA GLN A 38 17.85 12.36 0.70
C GLN A 38 19.10 11.49 0.95
N GLY A 39 19.58 10.78 -0.07
CA GLY A 39 20.77 9.92 0.00
C GLY A 39 20.51 8.45 0.33
N ASP A 40 19.27 8.08 0.67
CA ASP A 40 18.86 6.69 0.92
C ASP A 40 17.81 6.21 -0.10
N ASP A 41 17.56 4.90 -0.10
CA ASP A 41 16.56 4.21 -0.91
C ASP A 41 15.31 3.91 -0.07
N MET A 42 14.27 4.74 -0.20
CA MET A 42 13.02 4.62 0.57
C MET A 42 12.09 3.58 -0.09
N PRO A 43 11.71 2.50 0.61
CA PRO A 43 10.72 1.56 0.10
C PRO A 43 9.38 2.25 -0.16
N ALA A 44 8.66 1.80 -1.19
CA ALA A 44 7.31 2.25 -1.46
C ALA A 44 6.47 1.13 -2.08
N TYR A 45 5.19 1.08 -1.75
CA TYR A 45 4.21 0.30 -2.50
C TYR A 45 3.65 1.14 -3.63
N TYR A 46 3.50 0.56 -4.82
CA TYR A 46 2.80 1.21 -5.93
C TYR A 46 1.69 0.33 -6.47
N ALA A 47 0.66 0.95 -7.04
CA ALA A 47 -0.39 0.32 -7.81
C ALA A 47 -0.80 1.20 -8.99
N ARG A 48 -1.02 0.59 -10.16
CA ARG A 48 -1.48 1.27 -11.38
C ARG A 48 -2.34 0.35 -12.25
N PRO A 49 -3.22 0.87 -13.12
CA PRO A 49 -3.88 0.07 -14.15
C PRO A 49 -2.87 -0.72 -14.99
N LYS A 50 -3.17 -2.00 -15.31
CA LYS A 50 -2.37 -2.77 -16.30
C LYS A 50 -2.51 -2.19 -17.70
N ALA A 51 -3.73 -1.81 -18.07
CA ALA A 51 -4.04 -1.18 -19.34
C ALA A 51 -4.02 0.34 -19.17
N SER A 52 -2.92 0.97 -19.55
CA SER A 52 -2.79 2.43 -19.56
C SER A 52 -1.89 2.87 -20.71
N ASP A 53 -2.40 3.73 -21.58
CA ASP A 53 -1.62 4.37 -22.63
C ASP A 53 -1.19 5.77 -22.14
N GLY A 54 0.10 5.95 -21.87
CA GLY A 54 0.68 7.24 -21.48
C GLY A 54 0.81 7.48 -19.97
N ALA A 55 1.05 8.73 -19.61
CA ALA A 55 1.30 9.15 -18.24
C ALA A 55 -0.01 9.14 -17.42
N LEU A 56 0.06 8.59 -16.20
CA LEU A 56 -1.08 8.53 -15.28
C LEU A 56 -1.06 9.72 -14.30
N PRO A 57 -2.22 10.22 -13.87
CA PRO A 57 -2.29 11.11 -12.72
C PRO A 57 -1.79 10.38 -11.47
N VAL A 58 -0.93 11.04 -10.70
CA VAL A 58 -0.25 10.44 -9.54
C VAL A 58 -0.97 10.83 -8.25
N VAL A 59 -1.22 9.85 -7.39
CA VAL A 59 -1.71 10.06 -6.02
C VAL A 59 -0.70 9.48 -5.03
N ILE A 60 -0.19 10.32 -4.13
CA ILE A 60 0.63 9.87 -3.01
C ILE A 60 -0.30 9.53 -1.84
N VAL A 61 -0.24 8.29 -1.38
CA VAL A 61 -1.02 7.79 -0.24
C VAL A 61 -0.12 7.81 0.98
N VAL A 62 -0.44 8.67 1.95
CA VAL A 62 0.33 8.78 3.20
C VAL A 62 -0.16 7.72 4.19
N GLN A 63 0.78 6.94 4.72
CA GLN A 63 0.51 5.90 5.71
C GLN A 63 -0.01 6.47 7.04
N GLU A 64 -0.72 5.62 7.78
CA GLU A 64 -0.93 5.83 9.21
C GLU A 64 0.29 5.36 10.03
N ILE A 65 0.17 5.38 11.37
CA ILE A 65 1.30 5.11 12.28
C ILE A 65 1.92 3.70 12.16
N PHE A 66 1.22 2.76 11.50
CA PHE A 66 1.64 1.36 11.39
C PHE A 66 2.42 1.03 10.10
N GLY A 67 2.83 2.03 9.33
CA GLY A 67 3.54 1.77 8.08
C GLY A 67 2.63 1.45 6.89
N VAL A 68 3.24 1.02 5.79
CA VAL A 68 2.54 0.60 4.56
C VAL A 68 2.04 -0.84 4.69
N HIS A 69 1.13 -1.06 5.64
CA HIS A 69 0.44 -2.33 5.86
C HIS A 69 -0.70 -2.55 4.86
N GLU A 70 -1.33 -3.72 4.91
CA GLU A 70 -2.29 -4.18 3.90
C GLU A 70 -3.44 -3.20 3.64
N HIS A 71 -3.92 -2.46 4.65
CA HIS A 71 -4.96 -1.44 4.43
C HIS A 71 -4.48 -0.33 3.48
N ILE A 72 -3.26 0.18 3.69
CA ILE A 72 -2.68 1.24 2.86
C ILE A 72 -2.44 0.72 1.44
N ARG A 73 -1.98 -0.54 1.31
CA ARG A 73 -1.80 -1.20 0.01
C ARG A 73 -3.14 -1.36 -0.72
N ASP A 74 -4.20 -1.71 -0.01
CA ASP A 74 -5.55 -1.82 -0.58
C ASP A 74 -6.08 -0.47 -1.08
N ILE A 75 -5.87 0.61 -0.34
CA ILE A 75 -6.20 1.97 -0.80
C ILE A 75 -5.48 2.29 -2.12
N CYS A 76 -4.18 1.97 -2.23
CA CYS A 76 -3.46 2.15 -3.49
C CYS A 76 -4.09 1.35 -4.64
N ARG A 77 -4.49 0.11 -4.40
CA ARG A 77 -5.18 -0.71 -5.42
C ARG A 77 -6.54 -0.12 -5.81
N ARG A 78 -7.33 0.41 -4.87
CA ARG A 78 -8.60 1.08 -5.16
C ARG A 78 -8.40 2.29 -6.06
N LEU A 79 -7.43 3.14 -5.74
CA LEU A 79 -7.07 4.28 -6.58
C LEU A 79 -6.56 3.85 -7.96
N ALA A 80 -5.83 2.73 -8.04
CA ALA A 80 -5.42 2.19 -9.33
C ALA A 80 -6.59 1.71 -10.19
N LEU A 81 -7.66 1.15 -9.61
CA LEU A 81 -8.88 0.83 -10.37
C LEU A 81 -9.59 2.08 -10.91
N GLU A 82 -9.46 3.22 -10.22
CA GLU A 82 -9.99 4.51 -10.67
C GLU A 82 -9.09 5.21 -11.72
N GLY A 83 -7.99 4.56 -12.16
CA GLY A 83 -7.13 5.08 -13.23
C GLY A 83 -5.91 5.87 -12.76
N TYR A 84 -5.56 5.84 -11.48
CA TYR A 84 -4.40 6.56 -10.94
C TYR A 84 -3.14 5.68 -10.86
N LEU A 85 -1.96 6.32 -10.88
CA LEU A 85 -0.76 5.74 -10.30
C LEU A 85 -0.74 6.11 -8.81
N ALA A 86 -1.06 5.16 -7.95
CA ALA A 86 -1.04 5.34 -6.50
C ALA A 86 0.28 4.85 -5.92
N ILE A 87 0.91 5.65 -5.05
CA ILE A 87 2.20 5.34 -4.43
C ILE A 87 2.10 5.60 -2.93
N ALA A 88 2.39 4.59 -2.12
CA ALA A 88 2.52 4.69 -0.67
C ALA A 88 4.00 4.55 -0.27
N PRO A 89 4.71 5.65 0.00
CA PRO A 89 6.09 5.61 0.49
C PRO A 89 6.12 5.17 1.97
N GLU A 90 7.09 4.33 2.33
CA GLU A 90 7.34 3.93 3.72
C GLU A 90 8.08 5.06 4.45
N LEU A 91 7.32 5.99 5.02
CA LEU A 91 7.87 7.25 5.56
C LEU A 91 8.72 7.04 6.83
N TYR A 92 8.54 5.92 7.52
CA TYR A 92 9.29 5.58 8.73
C TYR A 92 10.49 4.67 8.48
N PHE A 93 10.90 4.47 7.21
CA PHE A 93 11.97 3.53 6.84
C PHE A 93 13.33 3.75 7.53
N ARG A 94 13.61 4.96 8.05
CA ARG A 94 14.82 5.28 8.81
C ARG A 94 14.71 4.94 10.30
N GLU A 95 13.49 4.95 10.84
CA GLU A 95 13.21 4.65 12.25
C GLU A 95 12.98 3.15 12.46
N GLY A 96 12.59 2.43 11.41
CA GLY A 96 12.30 1.00 11.45
C GLY A 96 10.84 0.70 11.81
N ASP A 97 10.55 -0.59 12.02
CA ASP A 97 9.21 -1.07 12.31
C ASP A 97 8.86 -0.86 13.79
N PRO A 98 7.79 -0.10 14.13
CA PRO A 98 7.30 0.02 15.50
C PRO A 98 6.59 -1.29 15.89
N GLN A 99 7.37 -2.28 16.32
CA GLN A 99 6.89 -3.56 16.86
C GLN A 99 6.03 -3.39 18.11
#